data_AF-A0A520FY76-F1
#
_entry.id   AF-A0A520FY76-F1
#
_cell.length_a   1.000
_cell.length_b   1.000
_cell.length_c   1.000
_cell.angle_alpha   90.00
_cell.angle_beta   90.00
_cell.angle_gamma   90.00
#
_symmetry.space_group_name_H-M   'P 1'
#
loop_
_entity.id
_entity.type
_entity.pdbx_description
1 polymer ?
#
loop_
_entity_poly.entity_id
_entity_poly.type
_entity_poly.pdbx_seq_one_letter_code
_entity_poly.pdbx_strand_id
1 'polypeptide(L)'
;MTLQGRLAPGPDYKLYLSPTFVETEAEFVRHKPAMQRVGDVKTFDGFVVPVPDGIDIRHHTTVIVWCETFGQFISAARYRS
;
A
#
# COMPACT_ATOMS: atom_id res chain seq x y z
N MET A 1 34.20 2.74 -10.90
CA MET A 1 33.29 1.60 -10.60
C MET A 1 32.01 1.81 -11.38
N THR A 2 31.56 0.83 -12.16
CA THR A 2 30.31 0.88 -12.92
C THR A 2 29.40 -0.25 -12.45
N LEU A 3 28.16 0.10 -12.09
CA LEU A 3 27.15 -0.89 -11.74
C LEU A 3 26.69 -1.60 -13.01
N GLN A 4 26.98 -2.90 -13.14
CA GLN A 4 26.34 -3.77 -14.12
C GLN A 4 25.07 -4.36 -13.51
N GLY A 5 23.98 -3.60 -13.56
CA GLY A 5 22.68 -3.99 -13.03
C GLY A 5 21.65 -2.86 -13.17
N ARG A 6 20.35 -3.19 -13.12
CA ARG A 6 19.30 -2.17 -13.02
C ARG A 6 19.10 -1.82 -11.55
N LEU A 7 19.26 -0.55 -11.20
CA LEU A 7 18.79 -0.04 -9.92
C LEU A 7 17.25 -0.15 -9.91
N ALA A 8 16.66 -0.66 -8.83
CA ALA A 8 15.21 -0.63 -8.68
C ALA A 8 14.74 0.83 -8.73
N PRO A 9 13.65 1.15 -9.47
CA PRO A 9 13.15 2.50 -9.62
C PRO A 9 12.50 2.96 -8.30
N GLY A 10 13.32 3.40 -7.35
CA GLY A 10 12.87 3.92 -6.07
C GLY A 10 11.99 2.93 -5.29
N PRO A 11 11.37 3.38 -4.19
CA PRO A 11 10.44 2.54 -3.46
C PRO A 11 9.13 2.39 -4.24
N ASP A 12 8.74 1.15 -4.50
CA ASP A 12 7.48 0.80 -5.16
C ASP A 12 6.32 0.75 -4.17
N TYR A 13 6.04 1.89 -3.54
CA TYR A 13 4.98 1.99 -2.53
C TYR A 13 3.60 2.08 -3.17
N LYS A 14 2.73 1.20 -2.71
CA LYS A 14 1.34 1.09 -3.12
C LYS A 14 0.44 1.36 -1.92
N LEU A 15 -0.67 2.04 -2.19
CA LEU A 15 -1.74 2.25 -1.22
C LEU A 15 -2.80 1.17 -1.39
N TYR A 16 -3.15 0.50 -0.30
CA TYR A 16 -4.23 -0.48 -0.21
C TYR A 16 -5.32 0.00 0.74
N LEU A 17 -6.57 -0.35 0.42
CA LEU A 17 -7.69 -0.32 1.34
C LEU A 17 -7.92 -1.72 1.88
N SER A 18 -8.06 -1.84 3.20
CA SER A 18 -8.31 -3.09 3.88
C SER A 18 -9.58 -3.03 4.74
N PRO A 19 -10.41 -4.08 4.74
CA PRO A 19 -11.57 -4.18 5.64
C PRO A 19 -11.15 -4.31 7.11
N THR A 20 -9.95 -4.82 7.37
CA THR A 20 -9.38 -5.03 8.70
C THR A 20 -8.09 -4.26 8.89
N PHE A 21 -7.77 -3.91 10.13
CA PHE A 21 -6.47 -3.34 10.46
C PHE A 21 -5.41 -4.45 10.46
N VAL A 22 -4.23 -4.15 9.93
CA VAL A 22 -3.06 -5.05 9.93
C VAL A 22 -1.83 -4.25 10.32
N GLU A 23 -0.88 -4.88 11.01
CA GLU A 23 0.31 -4.20 11.52
C GLU A 23 1.61 -4.91 11.12
N THR A 24 1.51 -6.11 10.56
CA THR A 24 2.66 -6.92 10.19
C THR A 24 2.64 -7.30 8.72
N GLU A 25 3.83 -7.59 8.20
CA GLU A 25 4.02 -8.13 6.85
C GLU A 25 3.23 -9.45 6.65
N ALA A 26 3.28 -10.35 7.64
CA ALA A 26 2.58 -11.61 7.58
C ALA A 26 1.06 -11.45 7.52
N GLU A 27 0.49 -10.53 8.31
CA GLU A 27 -0.93 -10.20 8.25
C GLU A 27 -1.29 -9.55 6.92
N PHE A 28 -0.46 -8.62 6.42
CA PHE A 28 -0.68 -8.02 5.12
C PHE A 28 -0.75 -9.09 4.04
N VAL A 29 0.25 -9.97 3.94
CA VAL A 29 0.29 -11.04 2.94
C VAL A 29 -0.92 -11.97 3.08
N ARG A 30 -1.30 -12.33 4.30
CA ARG A 30 -2.48 -13.18 4.58
C ARG A 30 -3.79 -12.53 4.13
N HIS A 31 -3.95 -11.23 4.34
CA HIS A 31 -5.19 -10.50 4.08
C HIS A 31 -5.23 -9.78 2.72
N LYS A 32 -4.10 -9.67 2.01
CA LYS A 32 -3.95 -8.99 0.71
C LYS A 32 -5.04 -9.35 -0.31
N PRO A 33 -5.50 -10.62 -0.44
CA PRO A 33 -6.56 -10.96 -1.40
C PRO A 33 -7.91 -10.26 -1.14
N ALA A 34 -8.15 -9.80 0.09
CA ALA A 34 -9.36 -9.05 0.47
C ALA A 34 -9.15 -7.53 0.47
N MET A 35 -7.98 -7.05 0.00
CA MET A 35 -7.62 -5.64 -0.02
C MET A 35 -7.62 -5.08 -1.43
N GLN A 36 -7.97 -3.81 -1.55
CA GLN A 36 -8.10 -3.13 -2.83
C GLN A 36 -6.93 -2.16 -3.02
N ARG A 37 -6.11 -2.40 -4.05
CA ARG A 37 -5.04 -1.47 -4.43
C ARG A 37 -5.66 -0.21 -5.03
N VAL A 38 -5.36 0.94 -4.43
CA VAL A 38 -5.88 2.25 -4.85
C VAL A 38 -4.93 2.94 -5.83
N GLY A 39 -3.62 2.85 -5.59
CA GLY A 39 -2.65 3.54 -6.43
C GLY A 39 -1.23 3.52 -5.87
N ASP A 40 -0.36 4.31 -6.50
CA ASP A 40 1.04 4.45 -6.10
C ASP A 40 1.18 5.63 -5.13
N VAL A 41 2.04 5.46 -4.12
CA VAL A 41 2.43 6.53 -3.20
C VAL A 41 3.80 7.05 -3.63
N LYS A 42 3.84 8.29 -4.12
CA LYS A 42 5.05 8.89 -4.70
C LYS A 42 5.76 9.87 -3.77
N THR A 43 5.13 10.24 -2.64
CA THR A 43 5.66 11.20 -1.67
C THR A 43 5.55 10.65 -0.25
N PHE A 44 6.47 11.09 0.60
CA PHE A 44 6.51 10.76 2.03
C PHE A 44 5.85 11.83 2.91
N ASP A 45 5.48 12.95 2.30
CA ASP A 45 4.81 14.07 2.94
C ASP A 45 3.48 14.28 2.22
N GLY A 46 2.38 14.15 2.97
CA GLY A 46 0.99 14.30 2.54
C GLY A 46 0.68 13.98 1.08
N PHE A 47 0.25 12.76 0.76
CA PHE A 47 -0.20 12.41 -0.58
C PHE A 47 -1.72 12.44 -0.69
N VAL A 48 -2.21 12.78 -1.88
CA VAL A 48 -3.60 12.52 -2.30
C VAL A 48 -3.55 11.52 -3.44
N VAL A 49 -4.18 10.36 -3.24
CA VAL A 49 -4.33 9.34 -4.28
C VAL A 49 -5.81 9.28 -4.66
N PRO A 50 -6.17 9.53 -5.93
CA PRO A 50 -7.55 9.39 -6.37
C PRO A 50 -7.97 7.93 -6.24
N VAL A 51 -9.17 7.70 -5.70
CA VAL A 51 -9.74 6.36 -5.62
C VAL A 51 -10.25 5.97 -7.01
N PRO A 52 -9.77 4.85 -7.60
CA PRO A 52 -10.28 4.36 -8.88
C PRO A 52 -11.79 4.13 -8.87
N ASP A 53 -12.43 4.33 -10.03
CA ASP A 53 -13.83 4.01 -10.22
C ASP A 53 -14.10 2.53 -9.90
N GLY A 54 -15.20 2.27 -9.18
CA GLY A 54 -15.59 0.92 -8.76
C GLY A 54 -15.03 0.47 -7.40
N ILE A 55 -14.14 1.24 -6.76
CA ILE A 55 -13.74 0.98 -5.38
C ILE A 55 -14.67 1.72 -4.42
N ASP A 56 -15.51 0.97 -3.70
CA ASP A 56 -16.31 1.52 -2.61
C ASP A 56 -15.51 1.53 -1.30
N ILE A 57 -15.06 2.72 -0.91
CA ILE A 57 -14.31 2.95 0.34
C ILE A 57 -15.14 2.60 1.59
N ARG A 58 -16.47 2.49 1.48
CA ARG A 58 -17.36 2.13 2.59
C ARG A 58 -17.21 0.67 3.02
N HIS A 59 -16.62 -0.18 2.20
CA HIS A 59 -16.33 -1.57 2.57
C HIS A 59 -15.02 -1.76 3.35
N HIS A 60 -14.23 -0.70 3.51
CA HIS A 60 -12.88 -0.76 4.07
C HIS A 60 -12.73 0.19 5.27
N THR A 61 -11.83 -0.10 6.21
CA THR A 61 -11.64 0.71 7.43
C THR A 61 -10.24 1.31 7.52
N THR A 62 -9.29 0.70 6.81
CA THR A 62 -7.86 0.91 6.98
C THR A 62 -7.20 1.21 5.65
N VAL A 63 -6.31 2.20 5.63
CA VAL A 63 -5.33 2.41 4.56
C VAL A 63 -4.00 1.77 4.95
N ILE A 64 -3.33 1.14 4.00
CA ILE A 64 -2.04 0.49 4.21
C ILE A 64 -1.08 0.93 3.11
N VAL A 65 0.14 1.30 3.50
CA VAL A 65 1.25 1.54 2.57
C VAL A 65 2.14 0.30 2.55
N TRP A 66 2.27 -0.30 1.37
CA TRP A 66 3.01 -1.54 1.14
C TRP A 66 4.04 -1.34 0.02
N CYS A 67 5.26 -1.85 0.19
CA CYS A 67 6.24 -1.88 -0.88
C CYS A 67 6.18 -3.21 -1.65
N GLU A 68 5.71 -3.20 -2.88
CA GLU A 68 5.58 -4.43 -3.68
C GLU A 68 6.93 -4.99 -4.11
N THR A 69 7.88 -4.12 -4.47
CA THR A 69 9.20 -4.56 -4.93
C THR A 69 10.00 -5.28 -3.85
N PHE A 70 9.92 -4.83 -2.60
CA PHE A 70 10.67 -5.42 -1.48
C PHE A 70 9.83 -6.34 -0.59
N GLY A 71 8.52 -6.43 -0.84
CA GLY A 71 7.60 -7.18 0.00
C GLY A 71 7.59 -6.68 1.45
N GLN A 72 7.55 -5.37 1.67
CA GLN A 72 7.71 -4.76 3.00
C GLN A 72 6.47 -3.97 3.43
N PHE A 73 6.05 -4.17 4.67
CA PHE A 73 5.04 -3.34 5.33
C PHE A 73 5.65 -2.01 5.77
N ILE A 74 5.02 -0.89 5.38
CA ILE A 74 5.52 0.45 5.71
C ILE A 74 4.72 1.06 6.86
N SER A 75 3.40 1.14 6.71
CA SER A 75 2.52 1.67 7.75
C SER A 75 1.04 1.39 7.43
N ALA A 76 0.18 1.50 8.44
CA ALA A 76 -1.27 1.44 8.29
C ALA A 76 -1.95 2.47 9.19
N ALA A 77 -3.11 2.97 8.76
CA ALA A 77 -3.93 3.88 9.54
C ALA A 77 -5.42 3.59 9.32
N ARG A 78 -6.20 3.62 10.40
CA ARG A 78 -7.67 3.56 10.30
C ARG A 78 -8.20 4.93 9.89
N TYR A 79 -9.07 4.99 8.88
CA TYR A 79 -9.78 6.20 8.49
C TYR A 79 -11.28 6.12 8.79
N ARG A 80 -11.78 4.93 9.12
CA ARG A 80 -13.15 4.71 9.59
C ARG A 80 -13.18 3.69 10.72
N SER A 81 -14.03 3.95 11.70
CA SER A 81 -14.40 3.07 12.82
C SER A 81 -15.66 2.26 12.51
#